data_AF-J9E551-F1
#
_entry.id   AF-J9E551-F1
#
_cell.length_a   1.000
_cell.length_b   1.000
_cell.length_c   1.000
_cell.angle_alpha   90.00
_cell.angle_beta   90.00
_cell.angle_gamma   90.00
#
_symmetry.space_group_name_H-M   'P 1'
#
loop_
_entity.id
_entity.type
_entity.pdbx_description
1 polymer ?
#
loop_
_entity_poly.entity_id
_entity_poly.type
_entity_poly.pdbx_seq_one_letter_code
_entity_poly.pdbx_strand_id
1 'polypeptide(L)' 'TKKELRKWYKDFIKDYPAGELRMEEFHNIYKQFFPNGDPTKFATFVFNVFDSNKVSN' A
#
# COMPACT_ATOMS: atom_id res chain seq x y z
N THR A 1 -3.64 -16.98 -9.15
CA THR A 1 -3.47 -18.42 -8.80
C THR A 1 -2.99 -18.60 -7.37
N LYS A 2 -3.10 -19.80 -6.77
CA LYS A 2 -2.58 -20.07 -5.40
C LYS A 2 -1.08 -19.81 -5.26
N LYS A 3 -0.31 -20.06 -6.32
CA LYS A 3 1.15 -19.83 -6.33
C LYS A 3 1.47 -18.33 -6.28
N GLU A 4 0.78 -17.53 -7.07
CA GLU A 4 0.96 -16.08 -7.07
C GLU A 4 0.57 -15.50 -5.72
N LEU A 5 -0.58 -15.87 -5.16
CA LEU A 5 -1.02 -15.37 -3.85
C LEU A 5 0.03 -15.62 -2.75
N ARG A 6 0.59 -16.83 -2.70
CA ARG A 6 1.66 -17.17 -1.75
C ARG A 6 2.93 -16.35 -1.98
N LYS A 7 3.26 -16.03 -3.23
CA LYS A 7 4.41 -15.18 -3.56
C LYS A 7 4.15 -13.74 -3.11
N TRP A 8 3.01 -13.16 -3.47
CA TRP A 8 2.60 -11.82 -3.03
C TRP A 8 2.62 -11.68 -1.50
N TYR A 9 2.09 -12.67 -0.77
CA TYR A 9 2.13 -12.66 0.69
C TYR A 9 3.56 -12.70 1.25
N LYS A 10 4.44 -13.57 0.72
CA LYS A 10 5.83 -13.65 1.16
C LYS A 10 6.59 -12.35 0.91
N ASP A 11 6.42 -11.78 -0.28
CA ASP A 11 7.07 -10.51 -0.66
C ASP A 11 6.53 -9.38 0.23
N PHE A 12 5.22 -9.35 0.50
CA PHE A 12 4.60 -8.38 1.41
C PHE A 12 5.13 -8.46 2.84
N ILE A 13 5.18 -9.66 3.46
CA ILE A 13 5.71 -9.82 4.82
C ILE A 13 7.21 -9.51 4.89
N LYS A 14 7.95 -9.75 3.82
CA LYS A 14 9.37 -9.39 3.75
C LYS A 14 9.57 -7.87 3.79
N ASP A 15 8.77 -7.13 3.03
CA ASP A 15 8.88 -5.67 2.92
C ASP A 15 8.20 -4.94 4.09
N TYR A 16 7.13 -5.55 4.65
CA TYR A 16 6.34 -5.04 5.77
C TYR A 16 6.25 -6.10 6.89
N PRO A 17 7.29 -6.25 7.73
CA PRO A 17 7.36 -7.32 8.74
C PRO A 17 6.24 -7.31 9.78
N ALA A 18 5.63 -6.15 10.04
CA ALA A 18 4.46 -6.02 10.91
C ALA A 18 3.17 -6.59 10.29
N GLY A 19 3.17 -6.89 9.00
CA GLY A 19 1.98 -7.32 8.26
C GLY A 19 1.03 -6.18 7.91
N GLU A 20 1.48 -4.93 8.03
CA GLU A 20 0.69 -3.71 7.81
C GLU A 20 1.44 -2.76 6.89
N LEU A 21 0.70 -2.11 5.99
CA LEU A 21 1.19 -1.04 5.13
C LEU A 21 0.51 0.26 5.54
N ARG A 22 1.29 1.24 6.00
CA ARG A 22 0.76 2.51 6.50
C ARG A 22 0.52 3.51 5.37
N MET A 23 -0.31 4.51 5.63
CA MET A 23 -0.63 5.58 4.67
C MET A 23 0.64 6.27 4.12
N GLU A 24 1.60 6.58 4.98
CA GLU A 24 2.85 7.25 4.58
C GLU A 24 3.69 6.41 3.60
N GLU A 25 3.75 5.10 3.83
CA GLU A 25 4.44 4.14 2.95
C GLU A 25 3.69 4.01 1.63
N PHE A 26 2.36 3.99 1.67
CA PHE A 26 1.50 3.98 0.48
C PHE A 26 1.69 5.23 -0.39
N HIS A 27 1.82 6.41 0.22
CA HIS A 27 2.15 7.65 -0.49
C HIS A 27 3.52 7.55 -1.17
N ASN A 28 4.53 6.98 -0.50
CA ASN A 28 5.86 6.82 -1.07
C ASN A 28 5.87 5.89 -2.28
N ILE A 29 5.10 4.79 -2.25
CA ILE A 29 4.88 3.93 -3.41
C ILE A 29 4.33 4.74 -4.58
N TYR A 30 3.26 5.50 -4.35
CA TYR A 30 2.65 6.30 -5.42
C TYR A 30 3.57 7.39 -5.97
N LYS A 31 4.39 8.04 -5.13
CA LYS A 31 5.40 9.01 -5.60
C LYS A 31 6.43 8.39 -6.55
N GLN A 32 6.79 7.13 -6.36
CA GLN A 32 7.70 6.42 -7.28
C GLN A 32 7.08 6.21 -8.67
N PHE A 33 5.75 6.01 -8.75
CA PHE A 33 5.04 5.87 -10.02
C PHE A 33 4.73 7.20 -10.71
N PHE A 34 4.62 8.29 -9.93
CA PHE A 34 4.30 9.63 -10.42
C PHE A 34 5.40 10.63 -10.06
N PRO A 35 6.63 10.48 -10.57
CA PRO A 35 7.79 11.28 -10.12
C PRO A 35 7.65 12.79 -10.40
N ASN A 36 6.82 13.18 -11.37
CA ASN A 36 6.60 14.57 -11.76
C ASN A 36 5.21 15.11 -11.33
N GLY A 37 4.48 14.39 -10.48
CA GLY A 37 3.15 14.79 -10.02
C GLY A 37 3.02 14.75 -8.50
N ASP A 38 1.90 15.25 -7.98
CA ASP A 38 1.51 15.04 -6.58
C ASP A 38 0.39 14.00 -6.49
N PRO A 39 0.72 12.72 -6.24
CA PRO A 39 -0.29 11.68 -6.15
C PRO A 39 -0.95 11.61 -4.77
N THR A 40 -0.59 12.46 -3.81
CA THR A 40 -0.98 12.33 -2.39
C THR A 40 -2.49 12.19 -2.22
N LYS A 41 -3.29 13.07 -2.84
CA LYS A 41 -4.77 13.02 -2.74
C LYS A 41 -5.34 11.73 -3.31
N PHE A 42 -4.81 11.28 -4.46
CA PHE A 42 -5.28 10.06 -5.09
C PHE A 42 -4.88 8.82 -4.28
N ALA A 43 -3.64 8.77 -3.80
CA ALA A 43 -3.14 7.71 -2.95
C ALA A 43 -3.95 7.60 -1.65
N THR A 44 -4.28 8.72 -1.00
CA THR A 44 -5.18 8.74 0.18
C THR A 44 -6.56 8.21 -0.15
N PHE A 45 -7.15 8.65 -1.28
CA PHE A 45 -8.46 8.16 -1.71
C PHE A 45 -8.45 6.64 -1.91
N VAL A 46 -7.45 6.13 -2.63
CA VAL A 46 -7.31 4.69 -2.88
C VAL A 46 -7.10 3.95 -1.56
N PHE A 47 -6.19 4.39 -0.69
CA PHE A 47 -5.95 3.75 0.60
C PHE A 47 -7.23 3.62 1.43
N ASN A 48 -8.03 4.70 1.52
CA ASN A 48 -9.29 4.71 2.26
C ASN A 48 -10.37 3.80 1.66
N VAL A 49 -10.34 3.55 0.35
CA VAL A 49 -11.23 2.58 -0.31
C VAL A 49 -10.81 1.15 -0.02
N PHE A 50 -9.50 0.89 0.08
CA PHE A 50 -8.96 -0.44 0.38
C PHE A 50 -9.02 -0.80 1.88
N ASP A 51 -8.85 0.18 2.78
CA ASP A 51 -8.96 -0.03 4.22
C ASP A 51 -10.42 -0.24 4.65
N SER A 52 -10.83 -1.50 4.65
CA SER A 52 -12.18 -1.93 5.05
C SER A 52 -12.45 -1.75 6.54
N ASN A 53 -11.40 -1.68 7.37
CA ASN A 53 -11.52 -1.57 8.81
C ASN A 53 -11.53 -0.10 9.28
N LYS A 54 -11.22 0.84 8.39
CA LYS A 54 -11.12 2.29 8.67
C LYS A 54 -10.34 2.58 9.95
N VAL A 55 -9.27 1.82 10.22
CA VAL A 55 -8.50 2.00 11.45
C VAL A 55 -7.78 3.32 11.28
N SER A 56 -8.37 4.35 11.88
CA SER A 56 -7.89 5.72 11.81
C SER A 56 -6.69 5.80 12.74
N ASN A 57 -5.48 5.79 12.18
CA ASN A 57 -4.28 6.26 12.87
C ASN A 57 -4.01 7.71 12.45
#